data_AF-A0A3C0Y1V8-F1
#
_entry.id   AF-A0A3C0Y1V8-F1
#
_cell.length_a   1.000
_cell.length_b   1.000
_cell.length_c   1.000
_cell.angle_alpha   90.00
_cell.angle_beta   90.00
_cell.angle_gamma   90.00
#
_symmetry.space_group_name_H-M   'P 1'
#
loop_
_entity.id
_entity.type
_entity.pdbx_description
1 polymer ?
#
loop_
_entity_poly.entity_id
_entity_poly.type
_entity_poly.pdbx_seq_one_letter_code
_entity_poly.pdbx_strand_id
1 'polypeptide(L)'
;MNAALWFVVTLLALDAGLIAALLTRHLGMPFTAASVLDIGPLLVAAGVLTALIAFLVNLRRARSDDILKTATDLLEKAYETLMPKDDSSEPTNRRLSWLSAARLIATAERLEKAITENSHLLVYREKKEYWRTRLYELIFPSPPDGLPSSFYAEKPEHMIAYSGRVRDPLSEKSVAFLYRFIRWPETVRDPLGEEPAFTDAEIERMQAFGPRGLGKLLGEVRSLKRAASER
;
A
#
# COMPACT_ATOMS: atom_id res chain seq x y z
N MET A 1 -19.82 -6.48 -15.47
CA MET A 1 -18.98 -7.57 -14.92
C MET A 1 -19.86 -8.48 -14.07
N ASN A 2 -20.56 -9.44 -14.68
CA ASN A 2 -21.40 -10.43 -13.96
C ASN A 2 -21.63 -11.70 -14.80
N ALA A 3 -21.90 -11.58 -16.11
CA ALA A 3 -22.22 -12.74 -16.96
C ALA A 3 -21.08 -13.80 -17.05
N ALA A 4 -19.83 -13.37 -17.23
CA ALA A 4 -18.70 -14.29 -17.32
C ALA A 4 -18.41 -15.03 -15.99
N LEU A 5 -18.61 -14.36 -14.85
CA LEU A 5 -18.45 -14.97 -13.53
C LEU A 5 -19.54 -16.03 -13.29
N TRP A 6 -20.80 -15.70 -13.60
CA TRP A 6 -21.92 -16.64 -13.51
C TRP A 6 -21.74 -17.85 -14.41
N PHE A 7 -21.21 -17.64 -15.63
CA PHE A 7 -20.90 -18.73 -16.55
C PHE A 7 -19.86 -19.70 -15.98
N VAL A 8 -18.76 -19.19 -15.41
CA VAL A 8 -17.72 -20.03 -14.80
C VAL A 8 -18.22 -20.74 -13.54
N VAL A 9 -19.02 -20.07 -12.70
CA VAL A 9 -19.63 -20.69 -11.51
C VAL A 9 -20.58 -21.82 -11.92
N THR A 10 -21.35 -21.63 -12.99
CA THR A 10 -22.25 -22.68 -13.51
C THR A 10 -21.46 -23.87 -14.04
N LEU A 11 -20.37 -23.63 -14.78
CA LEU A 11 -19.48 -24.70 -15.25
C LEU A 11 -18.85 -25.49 -14.09
N LEU A 12 -18.38 -24.80 -13.05
CA LEU A 12 -17.84 -25.45 -11.86
C LEU A 12 -18.88 -26.32 -11.14
N ALA A 13 -20.11 -25.83 -11.00
CA ALA A 13 -21.18 -26.60 -10.38
C ALA A 13 -21.57 -27.84 -11.19
N LEU A 14 -21.60 -27.72 -12.53
CA LEU A 14 -21.86 -28.85 -13.42
C LEU A 14 -20.74 -29.90 -13.35
N ASP A 15 -19.48 -29.47 -13.35
CA ASP A 15 -18.32 -30.37 -13.32
C ASP A 15 -18.18 -31.07 -11.96
N ALA A 16 -18.39 -30.34 -10.86
CA ALA A 16 -18.46 -30.93 -9.53
C ALA A 16 -19.65 -31.92 -9.39
N GLY A 17 -20.80 -31.58 -9.96
CA GLY A 17 -21.96 -32.47 -10.01
C GLY A 17 -21.70 -33.74 -10.82
N LEU A 18 -20.99 -33.63 -11.95
CA LEU A 18 -20.58 -34.76 -12.76
C LEU A 18 -19.60 -35.67 -12.00
N ILE A 19 -18.61 -35.09 -11.32
CA ILE A 19 -17.67 -35.85 -10.47
C ILE A 19 -18.42 -36.58 -9.35
N ALA A 20 -19.35 -35.92 -8.66
CA ALA A 20 -20.14 -36.55 -7.60
C ALA A 20 -21.04 -37.69 -8.12
N ALA A 21 -21.67 -37.52 -9.30
CA ALA A 21 -22.47 -38.56 -9.94
C ALA A 21 -21.64 -39.77 -10.38
N LEU A 22 -20.42 -39.53 -10.89
CA LEU A 22 -19.49 -40.60 -11.25
C LEU A 22 -18.96 -41.35 -10.02
N LEU A 23 -18.63 -40.63 -8.94
CA LEU A 23 -18.18 -41.22 -7.68
C LEU A 23 -19.27 -42.07 -7.00
N THR A 24 -20.51 -41.58 -6.95
CA THR A 24 -21.65 -42.32 -6.38
C THR A 24 -21.97 -43.58 -7.19
N ARG A 25 -21.91 -43.51 -8.53
CA ARG A 25 -22.02 -44.69 -9.39
C ARG A 25 -20.91 -45.70 -9.12
N HIS A 26 -19.69 -45.24 -8.85
CA HIS A 26 -18.54 -46.13 -8.64
C HIS A 26 -18.55 -46.80 -7.26
N LEU A 27 -19.01 -46.10 -6.22
CA LEU A 27 -19.22 -46.64 -4.86
C LEU A 27 -20.24 -47.80 -4.83
N GLY A 28 -21.15 -47.86 -5.80
CA GLY A 28 -22.13 -48.94 -5.94
C GLY A 28 -21.63 -50.18 -6.70
N MET A 29 -20.42 -50.18 -7.24
CA MET A 29 -19.87 -51.30 -8.02
C MET A 29 -18.90 -52.17 -7.20
N PRO A 30 -18.92 -53.51 -7.36
CA PRO A 30 -17.93 -54.39 -6.75
C PRO A 30 -16.54 -54.14 -7.36
N PHE A 31 -15.52 -54.09 -6.49
CA PHE A 31 -14.13 -53.70 -6.80
C PHE A 31 -13.45 -54.54 -7.92
N THR A 32 -14.01 -55.71 -8.25
CA THR A 32 -13.51 -56.62 -9.29
C THR A 32 -13.91 -56.24 -10.73
N ALA A 33 -14.74 -55.22 -10.93
CA ALA A 33 -15.29 -54.83 -12.24
C ALA A 33 -14.77 -53.50 -12.81
N ALA A 34 -13.92 -52.75 -12.09
CA ALA A 34 -13.45 -51.44 -12.53
C ALA A 34 -12.41 -51.58 -13.67
N SER A 35 -12.78 -51.20 -14.89
CA SER A 35 -11.86 -51.15 -16.03
C SER A 35 -11.18 -49.77 -16.12
N VAL A 36 -10.01 -49.69 -16.76
CA VAL A 36 -9.31 -48.40 -17.00
C VAL A 36 -10.19 -47.42 -17.79
N LEU A 37 -11.11 -47.91 -18.62
CA LEU A 37 -12.08 -47.09 -19.34
C LEU A 37 -13.09 -46.38 -18.42
N ASP A 38 -13.38 -46.93 -17.23
CA ASP A 38 -14.35 -46.36 -16.29
C ASP A 38 -13.78 -45.17 -15.50
N ILE A 39 -12.45 -45.09 -15.38
CA ILE A 39 -11.73 -44.04 -14.63
C ILE A 39 -11.43 -42.83 -15.55
N GLY A 40 -11.38 -43.03 -16.87
CA GLY A 40 -11.08 -41.98 -17.85
C GLY A 40 -11.94 -40.70 -17.70
N PRO A 41 -13.28 -40.80 -17.63
CA PRO A 41 -14.15 -39.63 -17.46
C PRO A 41 -13.89 -38.85 -16.16
N LEU A 42 -13.54 -39.54 -15.06
CA LEU A 42 -13.19 -38.91 -13.79
C LEU A 42 -11.90 -38.10 -13.88
N LEU A 43 -10.89 -38.63 -14.57
CA LEU A 43 -9.62 -37.91 -14.79
C LEU A 43 -9.81 -36.69 -15.68
N VAL A 44 -10.64 -36.79 -16.72
CA VAL A 44 -10.99 -35.65 -17.58
C VAL A 44 -11.71 -34.58 -16.78
N ALA A 45 -12.74 -34.93 -16.01
CA ALA A 45 -13.48 -33.99 -15.18
C ALA A 45 -12.58 -33.33 -14.11
N ALA A 46 -11.71 -34.10 -13.45
CA ALA A 46 -10.74 -33.53 -12.50
C ALA A 46 -9.76 -32.56 -13.18
N GLY A 47 -9.34 -32.85 -14.42
CA GLY A 47 -8.50 -31.97 -15.23
C GLY A 47 -9.21 -30.66 -15.60
N VAL A 48 -10.47 -30.74 -16.05
CA VAL A 48 -11.31 -29.57 -16.37
C VAL A 48 -11.53 -28.71 -15.13
N LEU A 49 -11.88 -29.33 -14.00
CA LEU A 49 -12.07 -28.64 -12.72
C LEU A 49 -10.80 -27.91 -12.29
N THR A 50 -9.65 -28.57 -12.37
CA THR A 50 -8.34 -27.97 -12.04
C THR A 50 -8.04 -26.76 -12.94
N ALA A 51 -8.31 -26.88 -14.25
CA ALA A 51 -8.12 -25.79 -15.19
C ALA A 51 -9.04 -24.60 -14.90
N LEU A 52 -10.32 -24.85 -14.56
CA LEU A 52 -11.27 -23.79 -14.18
C LEU A 52 -10.85 -23.07 -12.89
N ILE A 53 -10.39 -23.81 -11.88
CA ILE A 53 -9.87 -23.23 -10.64
C ILE A 53 -8.65 -22.38 -10.93
N ALA A 54 -7.68 -22.91 -11.69
CA ALA A 54 -6.48 -22.17 -12.07
C ALA A 54 -6.82 -20.88 -12.84
N PHE A 55 -7.78 -20.95 -13.75
CA PHE A 55 -8.28 -19.78 -14.50
C PHE A 55 -8.87 -18.72 -13.57
N LEU A 56 -9.71 -19.09 -12.60
CA LEU A 56 -10.29 -18.15 -11.63
C LEU A 56 -9.25 -17.51 -10.73
N VAL A 57 -8.29 -18.31 -10.24
CA VAL A 57 -7.17 -17.80 -9.43
C VAL A 57 -6.34 -16.80 -10.24
N ASN A 58 -6.04 -17.12 -11.50
CA ASN A 58 -5.31 -16.22 -12.40
C ASN A 58 -6.10 -14.93 -12.68
N LEU A 59 -7.41 -15.01 -12.89
CA LEU A 59 -8.26 -13.83 -13.14
C LEU A 59 -8.31 -12.92 -11.90
N ARG A 60 -8.48 -13.50 -10.71
CA ARG A 60 -8.44 -12.78 -9.44
C ARG A 60 -7.10 -12.08 -9.26
N ARG A 61 -5.99 -12.81 -9.46
CA ARG A 61 -4.64 -12.28 -9.33
C ARG A 61 -4.36 -11.16 -10.34
N ALA A 62 -4.73 -11.34 -11.61
CA ALA A 62 -4.56 -10.33 -12.66
C ALA A 62 -5.34 -9.04 -12.32
N ARG A 63 -6.61 -9.16 -11.91
CA ARG A 63 -7.41 -8.01 -11.48
C ARG A 63 -6.78 -7.30 -10.29
N SER A 64 -6.24 -8.05 -9.32
CA SER A 64 -5.55 -7.45 -8.18
C SER A 64 -4.27 -6.72 -8.58
N ASP A 65 -3.55 -7.22 -9.59
CA ASP A 65 -2.34 -6.58 -10.13
C ASP A 65 -2.67 -5.27 -10.86
N ASP A 66 -3.75 -5.24 -11.66
CA ASP A 66 -4.22 -4.02 -12.32
C ASP A 66 -4.60 -2.92 -11.31
N ILE A 67 -5.27 -3.31 -10.22
CA ILE A 67 -5.62 -2.40 -9.12
C ILE A 67 -4.35 -1.88 -8.43
N LEU A 68 -3.38 -2.76 -8.14
CA LEU A 68 -2.09 -2.38 -7.54
C LEU A 68 -1.37 -1.33 -8.41
N LYS A 69 -1.25 -1.60 -9.71
CA LYS A 69 -0.59 -0.68 -10.66
C LYS A 69 -1.27 0.66 -10.70
N THR A 70 -2.61 0.65 -10.83
CA THR A 70 -3.42 1.88 -10.88
C THR A 70 -3.29 2.68 -9.58
N ALA A 71 -3.39 2.03 -8.42
CA ALA A 71 -3.29 2.70 -7.14
C ALA A 71 -1.90 3.31 -6.92
N THR A 72 -0.83 2.63 -7.36
CA THR A 72 0.54 3.13 -7.27
C THR A 72 0.77 4.32 -8.20
N ASP A 73 0.29 4.24 -9.44
CA ASP A 73 0.36 5.33 -10.44
C ASP A 73 -0.38 6.59 -9.95
N LEU A 74 -1.50 6.44 -9.24
CA LEU A 74 -2.19 7.59 -8.64
C LEU A 74 -1.35 8.30 -7.55
N LEU A 75 -0.57 7.55 -6.76
CA LEU A 75 0.32 8.13 -5.75
C LEU A 75 1.47 8.90 -6.40
N GLU A 76 2.07 8.32 -7.45
CA GLU A 76 3.11 8.96 -8.26
C GLU A 76 2.59 10.26 -8.89
N LYS A 77 1.44 10.21 -9.57
CA LYS A 77 0.79 11.39 -10.15
C LYS A 77 0.46 12.46 -9.11
N ALA A 78 0.13 12.07 -7.89
CA ALA A 78 -0.11 13.02 -6.81
C ALA A 78 1.17 13.80 -6.46
N TYR A 79 2.31 13.10 -6.38
CA TYR A 79 3.61 13.72 -6.18
C TYR A 79 3.99 14.61 -7.38
N GLU A 80 3.91 14.11 -8.62
CA GLU A 80 4.21 14.88 -9.83
C GLU A 80 3.35 16.14 -9.97
N THR A 81 2.09 16.08 -9.53
CA THR A 81 1.18 17.23 -9.53
C THR A 81 1.66 18.36 -8.63
N LEU A 82 2.36 18.02 -7.53
CA LEU A 82 2.89 18.98 -6.56
C LEU A 82 4.33 19.40 -6.85
N MET A 83 5.08 18.56 -7.54
CA MET A 83 6.49 18.79 -7.84
C MET A 83 6.70 20.16 -8.53
N PRO A 84 7.76 20.91 -8.15
CA PRO A 84 8.10 22.14 -8.85
C PRO A 84 8.31 21.87 -10.34
N LYS A 85 7.80 22.76 -11.20
CA LYS A 85 7.99 22.68 -12.65
C LYS A 85 9.13 23.57 -13.16
N ASP A 86 9.63 24.43 -12.29
CA ASP A 86 10.68 25.41 -12.55
C ASP A 86 11.86 25.11 -11.61
N ASP A 87 12.96 25.87 -11.68
CA ASP A 87 14.14 25.73 -10.80
C ASP A 87 13.88 26.04 -9.30
N SER A 88 12.62 26.07 -8.87
CA SER A 88 12.23 26.22 -7.48
C SER A 88 12.38 24.90 -6.72
N SER A 89 12.79 24.99 -5.45
CA SER A 89 12.76 23.87 -4.51
C SER A 89 11.39 23.68 -3.85
N GLU A 90 10.44 24.61 -4.03
CA GLU A 90 9.12 24.57 -3.38
C GLU A 90 8.06 23.90 -4.24
N PRO A 91 7.10 23.16 -3.63
CA PRO A 91 5.97 22.61 -4.37
C PRO A 91 5.15 23.71 -5.03
N THR A 92 4.38 23.34 -6.05
CA THR A 92 3.44 24.28 -6.67
C THR A 92 2.47 24.85 -5.63
N ASN A 93 2.29 26.16 -5.64
CA ASN A 93 1.40 26.87 -4.73
C ASN A 93 -0.02 27.03 -5.31
N ARG A 94 -0.38 26.24 -6.32
CA ARG A 94 -1.68 26.31 -7.01
C ARG A 94 -2.74 25.47 -6.29
N ARG A 95 -3.86 26.11 -5.93
CA ARG A 95 -5.02 25.47 -5.27
C ARG A 95 -5.50 24.20 -5.97
N LEU A 96 -5.60 24.24 -7.31
CA LEU A 96 -6.07 23.10 -8.09
C LEU A 96 -5.13 21.90 -7.99
N SER A 97 -3.81 22.12 -7.99
CA SER A 97 -2.82 21.06 -7.87
C SER A 97 -2.91 20.35 -6.51
N TRP A 98 -3.04 21.10 -5.42
CA TRP A 98 -3.22 20.54 -4.08
C TRP A 98 -4.51 19.74 -3.93
N LEU A 99 -5.61 20.23 -4.49
CA LEU A 99 -6.87 19.49 -4.53
C LEU A 99 -6.77 18.22 -5.37
N SER A 100 -6.12 18.29 -6.53
CA SER A 100 -5.91 17.13 -7.41
C SER A 100 -5.05 16.08 -6.73
N ALA A 101 -3.91 16.46 -6.15
CA ALA A 101 -3.04 15.54 -5.40
C ALA A 101 -3.79 14.85 -4.25
N ALA A 102 -4.53 15.61 -3.44
CA ALA A 102 -5.34 15.03 -2.36
C ALA A 102 -6.39 14.03 -2.87
N ARG A 103 -7.06 14.32 -4.00
CA ARG A 103 -8.05 13.42 -4.62
C ARG A 103 -7.43 12.16 -5.20
N LEU A 104 -6.25 12.27 -5.80
CA LEU A 104 -5.49 11.14 -6.34
C LEU A 104 -5.12 10.18 -5.21
N ILE A 105 -4.54 10.68 -4.13
CA ILE A 105 -4.19 9.89 -2.94
C ILE A 105 -5.44 9.26 -2.31
N ALA A 106 -6.50 10.03 -2.09
CA ALA A 106 -7.75 9.49 -1.55
C ALA A 106 -8.35 8.39 -2.45
N THR A 107 -8.12 8.46 -3.76
CA THR A 107 -8.54 7.41 -4.70
C THR A 107 -7.65 6.17 -4.60
N ALA A 108 -6.33 6.34 -4.50
CA ALA A 108 -5.41 5.24 -4.23
C ALA A 108 -5.77 4.50 -2.94
N GLU A 109 -6.07 5.21 -1.84
CA GLU A 109 -6.50 4.60 -0.57
C GLU A 109 -7.85 3.86 -0.64
N ARG A 110 -8.73 4.25 -1.58
CA ARG A 110 -9.94 3.46 -1.87
C ARG A 110 -9.62 2.20 -2.67
N LEU A 111 -8.71 2.28 -3.64
CA LEU A 111 -8.27 1.13 -4.45
C LEU A 111 -7.49 0.11 -3.61
N GLU A 112 -6.74 0.55 -2.61
CA GLU A 112 -6.08 -0.32 -1.62
C GLU A 112 -7.04 -1.39 -1.07
N LYS A 113 -8.28 -0.99 -0.73
CA LYS A 113 -9.31 -1.86 -0.18
C LYS A 113 -9.85 -2.91 -1.16
N ALA A 114 -9.56 -2.74 -2.46
CA ALA A 114 -9.99 -3.65 -3.52
C ALA A 114 -8.87 -4.60 -3.98
N ILE A 115 -7.65 -4.48 -3.45
CA ILE A 115 -6.54 -5.41 -3.70
C ILE A 115 -6.86 -6.74 -2.98
N THR A 116 -6.96 -7.83 -3.73
CA THR A 116 -7.38 -9.14 -3.19
C THR A 116 -6.22 -10.07 -2.87
N GLU A 117 -5.04 -9.82 -3.43
CA GLU A 117 -3.84 -10.62 -3.19
C GLU A 117 -2.98 -9.99 -2.10
N ASN A 118 -2.67 -10.75 -1.04
CA ASN A 118 -1.89 -10.27 0.09
C ASN A 118 -0.48 -9.80 -0.32
N SER A 119 0.15 -10.50 -1.26
CA SER A 119 1.46 -10.10 -1.80
C SER A 119 1.40 -8.74 -2.49
N HIS A 120 0.33 -8.48 -3.27
CA HIS A 120 0.11 -7.18 -3.90
C HIS A 120 -0.18 -6.08 -2.88
N LEU A 121 -0.92 -6.40 -1.80
CA LEU A 121 -1.18 -5.44 -0.73
C LEU A 121 0.10 -5.04 0.01
N LEU A 122 1.01 -5.99 0.26
CA LEU A 122 2.32 -5.70 0.82
C LEU A 122 3.11 -4.73 -0.07
N VAL A 123 3.18 -5.03 -1.38
CA VAL A 123 3.85 -4.16 -2.36
C VAL A 123 3.22 -2.76 -2.38
N TYR A 124 1.89 -2.66 -2.37
CA TYR A 124 1.20 -1.39 -2.33
C TYR A 124 1.56 -0.57 -1.08
N ARG A 125 1.62 -1.21 0.10
CA ARG A 125 1.97 -0.53 1.36
C ARG A 125 3.38 0.05 1.33
N GLU A 126 4.35 -0.70 0.82
CA GLU A 126 5.73 -0.21 0.63
C GLU A 126 5.78 0.95 -0.35
N LYS A 127 5.05 0.86 -1.47
CA LYS A 127 4.95 1.96 -2.45
C LYS A 127 4.28 3.19 -1.85
N LYS A 128 3.24 3.00 -1.02
CA LYS A 128 2.55 4.07 -0.29
C LYS A 128 3.51 4.76 0.67
N GLU A 129 4.33 4.02 1.40
CA GLU A 129 5.32 4.58 2.31
C GLU A 129 6.42 5.35 1.58
N TYR A 130 6.91 4.80 0.46
CA TYR A 130 7.84 5.50 -0.41
C TYR A 130 7.28 6.86 -0.83
N TRP A 131 6.06 6.89 -1.39
CA TRP A 131 5.44 8.14 -1.84
C TRP A 131 5.06 9.07 -0.69
N ARG A 132 4.72 8.54 0.48
CA ARG A 132 4.51 9.31 1.72
C ARG A 132 5.78 10.09 2.08
N THR A 133 6.93 9.42 2.11
CA THR A 133 8.22 10.05 2.40
C THR A 133 8.58 11.11 1.36
N ARG A 134 8.42 10.81 0.06
CA ARG A 134 8.66 11.79 -1.01
C ARG A 134 7.76 13.03 -0.90
N LEU A 135 6.50 12.85 -0.54
CA LEU A 135 5.57 13.95 -0.30
C LEU A 135 5.89 14.70 1.00
N TYR A 136 6.37 14.01 2.04
CA TYR A 136 6.83 14.63 3.27
C TYR A 136 8.00 15.57 3.01
N GLU A 137 9.02 15.11 2.30
CA GLU A 137 10.19 15.92 1.90
C GLU A 137 9.77 17.17 1.12
N LEU A 138 8.77 17.03 0.25
CA LEU A 138 8.28 18.12 -0.59
C LEU A 138 7.41 19.13 0.18
N ILE A 139 6.51 18.65 1.05
CA ILE A 139 5.52 19.49 1.75
C ILE A 139 6.08 20.06 3.07
N PHE A 140 7.09 19.41 3.65
CA PHE A 140 7.67 19.79 4.92
C PHE A 140 9.22 19.82 4.85
N PRO A 141 9.80 20.65 3.96
CA PRO A 141 11.24 20.64 3.66
C PRO A 141 12.13 21.17 4.79
N SER A 142 11.57 21.91 5.76
CA SER A 142 12.34 22.51 6.86
C SER A 142 11.64 22.31 8.20
N PRO A 143 11.74 21.11 8.81
CA PRO A 143 11.23 20.88 10.16
C PRO A 143 11.93 21.80 11.18
N PRO A 144 11.21 22.38 12.16
CA PRO A 144 9.78 22.19 12.45
C PRO A 144 8.84 23.17 11.71
N ASP A 145 9.37 24.14 10.98
CA ASP A 145 8.61 25.29 10.48
C ASP A 145 7.81 24.99 9.21
N GLY A 146 8.32 24.12 8.33
CA GLY A 146 7.68 23.77 7.06
C GLY A 146 7.68 24.90 6.04
N LEU A 147 6.63 24.98 5.22
CA LEU A 147 6.45 26.07 4.23
C LEU A 147 5.94 27.34 4.91
N PRO A 148 6.36 28.54 4.45
CA PRO A 148 5.96 29.81 5.05
C PRO A 148 4.45 30.07 4.91
N SER A 149 3.86 30.86 5.81
CA SER A 149 2.41 31.16 5.79
C SER A 149 1.93 31.76 4.44
N SER A 150 2.77 32.60 3.84
CA SER A 150 2.55 33.23 2.53
C SER A 150 2.39 32.22 1.39
N PHE A 151 2.93 31.00 1.54
CA PHE A 151 2.77 29.91 0.59
C PHE A 151 1.31 29.46 0.48
N TYR A 152 0.59 29.39 1.60
CA TYR A 152 -0.80 28.93 1.64
C TYR A 152 -1.79 30.02 1.21
N ALA A 153 -1.56 31.24 1.69
CA ALA A 153 -2.34 32.42 1.35
C ALA A 153 -1.50 33.68 1.57
N GLU A 154 -1.70 34.71 0.75
CA GLU A 154 -0.97 35.98 0.92
C GLU A 154 -1.25 36.66 2.27
N LYS A 155 -2.47 36.46 2.81
CA LYS A 155 -2.91 36.93 4.12
C LYS A 155 -3.91 35.94 4.75
N PRO A 156 -4.03 35.86 6.09
CA PRO A 156 -4.99 34.98 6.75
C PRO A 156 -6.44 35.17 6.29
N GLU A 157 -6.86 36.41 6.03
CA GLU A 157 -8.24 36.73 5.62
C GLU A 157 -8.59 36.10 4.26
N HIS A 158 -7.59 35.88 3.40
CA HIS A 158 -7.80 35.28 2.09
C HIS A 158 -8.24 33.82 2.19
N MET A 159 -7.89 33.11 3.26
CA MET A 159 -8.38 31.73 3.51
C MET A 159 -9.90 31.69 3.75
N ILE A 160 -10.50 32.80 4.17
CA ILE A 160 -11.94 32.93 4.45
C ILE A 160 -12.68 33.46 3.21
N ALA A 161 -12.18 34.57 2.65
CA ALA A 161 -12.76 35.23 1.49
C ALA A 161 -11.66 35.83 0.61
N TYR A 162 -11.73 35.56 -0.69
CA TYR A 162 -10.77 36.06 -1.67
C TYR A 162 -11.50 36.64 -2.89
N SER A 163 -10.81 37.50 -3.63
CA SER A 163 -11.32 38.13 -4.86
C SER A 163 -10.30 37.95 -5.99
N GLY A 164 -10.67 38.23 -7.24
CA GLY A 164 -9.79 38.03 -8.40
C GLY A 164 -8.52 38.91 -8.44
N ARG A 165 -8.27 39.72 -7.41
CA ARG A 165 -7.04 40.52 -7.26
C ARG A 165 -5.93 39.83 -6.45
N VAL A 166 -6.23 38.69 -5.85
CA VAL A 166 -5.30 37.91 -5.03
C VAL A 166 -5.24 36.49 -5.56
N ARG A 167 -4.10 35.79 -5.35
CA ARG A 167 -3.98 34.38 -5.74
C ARG A 167 -5.01 33.54 -4.98
N ASP A 168 -5.59 32.55 -5.68
CA ASP A 168 -6.44 31.53 -5.07
C ASP A 168 -5.71 30.86 -3.88
N PRO A 169 -6.20 31.04 -2.64
CA PRO A 169 -5.62 30.42 -1.46
C PRO A 169 -5.72 28.90 -1.56
N LEU A 170 -4.77 28.19 -0.96
CA LEU A 170 -4.86 26.73 -0.89
C LEU A 170 -6.10 26.31 -0.09
N SER A 171 -6.75 25.23 -0.52
CA SER A 171 -7.91 24.73 0.21
C SER A 171 -7.48 24.08 1.52
N GLU A 172 -8.05 24.55 2.63
CA GLU A 172 -7.80 23.98 3.96
C GLU A 172 -8.02 22.46 3.97
N LYS A 173 -9.07 21.96 3.30
CA LYS A 173 -9.34 20.51 3.21
C LYS A 173 -8.21 19.74 2.54
N SER A 174 -7.66 20.23 1.43
CA SER A 174 -6.53 19.56 0.77
C SER A 174 -5.26 19.64 1.60
N VAL A 175 -4.99 20.80 2.22
CA VAL A 175 -3.84 20.99 3.09
C VAL A 175 -3.92 20.03 4.28
N ALA A 176 -5.06 20.01 4.98
CA ALA A 176 -5.30 19.14 6.11
C ALA A 176 -5.25 17.65 5.75
N PHE A 177 -5.72 17.26 4.57
CA PHE A 177 -5.61 15.89 4.09
C PHE A 177 -4.15 15.48 3.84
N LEU A 178 -3.40 16.30 3.09
CA LEU A 178 -2.02 16.02 2.75
C LEU A 178 -1.12 16.01 4.00
N TYR A 179 -1.28 16.96 4.91
CA TYR A 179 -0.53 16.98 6.18
C TYR A 179 -0.81 15.77 7.07
N ARG A 180 -2.02 15.20 7.03
CA ARG A 180 -2.31 13.93 7.71
C ARG A 180 -1.70 12.75 6.98
N PHE A 181 -1.72 12.76 5.66
CA PHE A 181 -1.19 11.67 4.84
C PHE A 181 0.33 11.50 4.98
N ILE A 182 1.08 12.62 4.98
CA ILE A 182 2.56 12.61 5.06
C ILE A 182 3.11 12.26 6.43
N ARG A 183 2.29 12.35 7.48
CA ARG A 183 2.70 11.97 8.84
C ARG A 183 2.64 10.46 8.99
N TRP A 184 3.52 9.92 9.84
CA TRP A 184 3.43 8.53 10.23
C TRP A 184 2.09 8.29 10.94
N PRO A 185 1.24 7.36 10.44
CA PRO A 185 -0.03 7.08 11.07
C PRO A 185 0.18 6.32 12.38
N GLU A 186 -0.34 6.84 13.49
CA GLU A 186 -0.25 6.22 14.82
C GLU A 186 -0.82 4.80 14.87
N THR A 187 -1.75 4.47 13.98
CA THR A 187 -2.40 3.16 13.90
C THR A 187 -1.57 2.10 13.18
N VAL A 188 -0.47 2.48 12.52
CA VAL A 188 0.38 1.53 11.78
C VAL A 188 1.62 1.21 12.61
N ARG A 189 1.79 -0.08 12.89
CA ARG A 189 3.00 -0.59 13.55
C ARG A 189 4.20 -0.38 12.62
N ASP A 190 5.27 0.19 13.15
CA ASP A 190 6.57 0.29 12.47
C ASP A 190 7.08 -1.12 12.15
N PRO A 191 7.37 -1.45 10.87
CA PRO A 191 7.99 -2.71 10.49
C PRO A 191 9.32 -2.99 11.22
N LEU A 192 10.06 -1.94 11.61
CA LEU A 192 11.31 -2.04 12.37
C LEU A 192 11.09 -2.10 13.88
N GLY A 193 9.85 -2.04 14.37
CA GLY A 193 9.55 -1.99 15.80
C GLY A 193 10.01 -3.23 16.59
N GLU A 194 10.20 -4.36 15.92
CA GLU A 194 10.70 -5.62 16.52
C GLU A 194 12.20 -5.83 16.30
N GLU A 195 12.87 -4.97 15.52
CA GLU A 195 14.30 -5.11 15.29
C GLU A 195 15.08 -4.79 16.57
N PRO A 196 16.07 -5.64 16.94
CA PRO A 196 16.80 -5.45 18.16
C PRO A 196 17.63 -4.17 18.07
N ALA A 197 17.61 -3.40 19.15
CA ALA A 197 18.53 -2.29 19.32
C ALA A 197 19.98 -2.80 19.36
N PHE A 198 20.94 -1.92 19.02
CA PHE A 198 22.37 -2.24 19.10
C PHE A 198 22.74 -2.86 20.44
N THR A 199 23.55 -3.91 20.39
CA THR A 199 24.19 -4.55 21.54
C THR A 199 25.32 -3.68 22.09
N ASP A 200 25.71 -3.92 23.34
CA ASP A 200 26.81 -3.16 23.96
C ASP A 200 28.14 -3.41 23.24
N ALA A 201 28.38 -4.63 22.77
CA ALA A 201 29.56 -4.98 21.98
C ALA A 201 29.60 -4.29 20.60
N GLU A 202 28.44 -4.04 19.98
CA GLU A 202 28.37 -3.24 18.75
C GLU A 202 28.68 -1.77 19.04
N ILE A 203 28.14 -1.21 20.12
CA ILE A 203 28.40 0.18 20.54
C ILE A 203 29.89 0.38 20.84
N GLU A 204 30.52 -0.53 21.59
CA GLU A 204 31.96 -0.51 21.88
C GLU A 204 32.81 -0.57 20.59
N ARG A 205 32.43 -1.45 19.65
CA ARG A 205 33.07 -1.51 18.34
C ARG A 205 32.91 -0.19 17.56
N MET A 206 31.75 0.46 17.61
CA MET A 206 31.54 1.75 16.97
C MET A 206 32.40 2.87 17.60
N GLN A 207 32.62 2.83 18.91
CA GLN A 207 33.49 3.80 19.60
C GLN A 207 34.97 3.61 19.24
N ALA A 208 35.42 2.35 19.15
CA ALA A 208 36.80 2.03 18.79
C ALA A 208 37.09 2.29 17.29
N PHE A 209 36.25 1.75 16.42
CA PHE A 209 36.52 1.62 14.98
C PHE A 209 35.65 2.51 14.09
N GLY A 210 34.55 3.04 14.61
CA GLY A 210 33.61 3.89 13.87
C GLY A 210 32.28 3.19 13.53
N PRO A 211 31.17 3.93 13.33
CA PRO A 211 31.05 5.40 13.40
C PRO A 211 31.07 5.95 14.84
N ARG A 212 32.14 6.68 15.20
CA ARG A 212 32.46 7.05 16.59
C ARG A 212 31.44 7.98 17.22
N GLY A 213 30.89 8.92 16.43
CA GLY A 213 29.86 9.84 16.90
C GLY A 213 28.59 9.11 17.35
N LEU A 214 28.12 8.16 16.55
CA LEU A 214 26.98 7.31 16.89
C LEU A 214 27.29 6.43 18.11
N GLY A 215 28.46 5.77 18.13
CA GLY A 215 28.88 4.95 19.26
C GLY A 215 28.95 5.72 20.59
N LYS A 216 29.46 6.96 20.57
CA LYS A 216 29.48 7.82 21.75
C LYS A 216 28.07 8.16 22.24
N LEU A 217 27.21 8.62 21.33
CA LEU A 217 25.81 8.95 21.64
C LEU A 217 25.06 7.75 22.23
N LEU A 218 25.15 6.58 21.59
CA LEU A 218 24.45 5.38 22.05
C LEU A 218 24.99 4.90 23.41
N GLY A 219 26.29 5.04 23.66
CA GLY A 219 26.89 4.75 24.97
C GLY A 219 26.33 5.65 26.07
N GLU A 220 26.22 6.96 25.82
CA GLU A 220 25.61 7.92 26.76
C GLU A 220 24.11 7.63 26.97
N VAL A 221 23.36 7.30 25.92
CA VAL A 221 21.95 6.90 26.06
C VAL A 221 21.81 5.65 26.93
N ARG A 222 22.70 4.66 26.78
CA ARG A 222 22.67 3.43 27.58
C ARG A 222 22.96 3.72 29.05
N SER A 223 23.95 4.57 29.34
CA SER A 223 24.27 4.92 30.74
C SER A 223 23.11 5.65 31.42
N LEU A 224 22.45 6.57 30.71
CA LEU A 224 21.25 7.25 31.21
C LEU A 224 20.09 6.29 31.47
N LYS A 225 19.84 5.33 30.57
CA LYS A 225 18.79 4.32 30.76
C LYS A 225 19.03 3.45 32.00
N ARG A 226 20.28 3.03 32.24
CA ARG A 226 20.65 2.23 33.43
C ARG A 226 20.44 3.03 34.72
N ALA A 227 20.89 4.28 34.74
CA ALA A 227 20.70 5.18 35.89
C ALA A 227 19.21 5.48 36.18
N ALA A 228 18.36 5.47 35.16
CA ALA A 228 16.91 5.66 35.31
C ALA A 228 16.20 4.39 35.81
N SER A 229 16.70 3.19 35.50
CA SER A 229 16.12 1.91 35.97
C SER A 229 16.51 1.54 37.41
N GLU A 230 17.54 2.16 37.96
CA GLU A 230 18.03 1.96 39.34
C GLU A 230 17.35 2.90 40.36
N ARG A 231 16.42 3.75 39.90
CA ARG A 231 15.60 4.67 40.73
C ARG A 231 14.17 4.16 40.84
#